data_AF-A0A167Y735-F1
#
_entry.id   AF-A0A167Y735-F1
#
_cell.length_a   1.000
_cell.length_b   1.000
_cell.length_c   1.000
_cell.angle_alpha   90.00
_cell.angle_beta   90.00
_cell.angle_gamma   90.00
#
_symmetry.space_group_name_H-M   'P 1'
#
loop_
_entity.id
_entity.type
_entity.pdbx_description
1 polymer ?
#
loop_
_entity_poly.entity_id
_entity_poly.type
_entity_poly.pdbx_seq_one_letter_code
_entity_poly.pdbx_strand_id
1 'polypeptide(L)'
;MFHQVPLGSSVPPETPHAVSVSLPTWDANIGYEEGQDWVVKAMATGYPRFFIHKSIQALANEIIARYGQAADAAMLFPSEKAAEICREFMASRVPVHDAGRIRIIGLTTPDDEAEQKTIVSNVFCVIYPHEYFSTAKQVWQHSGDGISSRRSEFLFKALQENHLSLIQKYVPHSDMSRVSKGPRRYQRDESSFASSFKPHQTSQPAGKSANSSPDGPEFDRFIEERFGRNLDTTLANKAKLAVKRRIAGSLRETSDLHVALTAPPSETRIAGLTENDVYLYPSGMSSIFNTHQILLKARGQLESICFGFPYVDTLKILQKWGPGAVFYGTASAEEIDQLESRLERGERFLALFTEFPGNPLLISPDLERIRQLADKYDFAVVVDESIGNFINVNVLPFADVVVSSLTKIFSGDSNVMGGSAVLNPNGRYYKALKEVLHREYEDNYWVEDALVLERNSRDFVSRIHRINAHTEAATKFLKSSPLDLVRIAVGLEEEKDLLIRLERALEAAQNVARPN
;
A
#
# COMPACT_ATOMS: atom_id res chain seq x y z
N MET A 1 7.99 -3.51 -34.64
CA MET A 1 6.54 -3.79 -34.62
C MET A 1 6.13 -3.80 -33.15
N PHE A 2 5.38 -2.80 -32.67
CA PHE A 2 4.94 -2.78 -31.28
C PHE A 2 3.88 -3.87 -31.09
N HIS A 3 4.15 -4.87 -30.24
CA HIS A 3 3.13 -5.83 -29.83
C HIS A 3 2.20 -5.14 -28.84
N GLN A 4 0.92 -5.03 -29.21
CA GLN A 4 -0.10 -4.47 -28.33
C GLN A 4 -0.38 -5.48 -27.21
N VAL A 5 -0.25 -5.03 -25.97
CA VAL A 5 -0.52 -5.86 -24.79
C VAL A 5 -2.04 -6.10 -24.68
N PRO A 6 -2.51 -7.35 -24.58
CA PRO A 6 -3.95 -7.65 -24.56
C PRO A 6 -4.70 -6.92 -23.44
N LEU A 7 -5.95 -6.54 -23.70
CA LEU A 7 -6.84 -5.93 -22.71
C LEU A 7 -6.90 -6.77 -21.42
N GLY A 8 -6.78 -6.11 -20.28
CA GLY A 8 -6.91 -6.74 -18.97
C GLY A 8 -5.70 -7.56 -18.51
N SER A 9 -4.67 -7.70 -19.35
CA SER A 9 -3.41 -8.36 -18.99
C SER A 9 -2.44 -7.41 -18.28
N SER A 10 -1.45 -7.97 -17.58
CA SER A 10 -0.48 -7.20 -16.80
C SER A 10 0.42 -6.32 -17.67
N VAL A 11 0.88 -5.21 -17.09
CA VAL A 11 1.92 -4.36 -17.67
C VAL A 11 3.04 -4.17 -16.62
N PRO A 12 4.27 -4.66 -16.84
CA PRO A 12 4.72 -5.43 -18.02
C PRO A 12 3.99 -6.78 -18.21
N PRO A 13 3.92 -7.33 -19.44
CA PRO A 13 3.28 -8.61 -19.71
C PRO A 13 3.81 -9.74 -18.83
N GLU A 14 2.94 -10.69 -18.50
CA GLU A 14 3.27 -11.91 -17.71
C GLU A 14 3.87 -11.62 -16.32
N THR A 15 3.72 -10.41 -15.80
CA THR A 15 4.21 -10.04 -14.47
C THR A 15 3.26 -10.55 -13.37
N PRO A 16 3.70 -11.45 -12.48
CA PRO A 16 2.91 -11.87 -11.33
C PRO A 16 2.68 -10.70 -10.36
N HIS A 17 1.51 -10.67 -9.72
CA HIS A 17 1.13 -9.61 -8.78
C HIS A 17 1.24 -8.19 -9.36
N ALA A 18 1.14 -8.05 -10.68
CA ALA A 18 1.21 -6.76 -11.35
C ALA A 18 0.19 -5.78 -10.76
N VAL A 19 0.64 -4.56 -10.49
CA VAL A 19 -0.19 -3.45 -10.03
C VAL A 19 -0.63 -2.53 -11.17
N SER A 20 -0.36 -2.92 -12.42
CA SER A 20 -0.71 -2.19 -13.63
C SER A 20 -1.29 -3.15 -14.66
N VAL A 21 -2.18 -2.63 -15.50
CA VAL A 21 -3.03 -3.39 -16.42
C VAL A 21 -3.14 -2.67 -17.76
N SER A 22 -3.19 -3.44 -18.83
CA SER A 22 -3.35 -2.92 -20.18
C SER A 22 -4.81 -2.56 -20.45
N LEU A 23 -5.04 -1.28 -20.76
CA LEU A 23 -6.24 -0.77 -21.40
C LEU A 23 -5.80 -0.19 -22.76
N PRO A 24 -5.72 -1.02 -23.82
CA PRO A 24 -4.93 -0.71 -25.00
C PRO A 24 -5.61 0.25 -25.99
N THR A 25 -6.85 0.66 -25.74
CA THR A 25 -7.63 1.58 -26.58
C THR A 25 -8.40 2.58 -25.71
N TRP A 26 -8.76 3.73 -26.28
CA TRP A 26 -9.57 4.73 -25.57
C TRP A 26 -10.95 4.17 -25.19
N ASP A 27 -11.56 3.36 -26.06
CA ASP A 27 -12.81 2.66 -25.75
C ASP A 27 -12.67 1.71 -24.55
N ALA A 28 -11.50 1.08 -24.37
CA ALA A 28 -11.21 0.25 -23.20
C ALA A 28 -11.09 1.10 -21.92
N ASN A 29 -10.49 2.30 -22.00
CA ASN A 29 -10.45 3.23 -20.87
C ASN A 29 -11.86 3.69 -20.48
N ILE A 30 -12.67 4.14 -21.45
CA ILE A 30 -14.07 4.53 -21.20
C ILE A 30 -14.85 3.33 -20.64
N GLY A 31 -14.74 2.17 -21.29
CA GLY A 31 -15.43 0.96 -20.87
C GLY A 31 -15.02 0.48 -19.47
N TYR A 32 -13.78 0.70 -19.05
CA TYR A 32 -13.33 0.43 -17.68
C TYR A 32 -14.01 1.37 -16.67
N GLU A 33 -14.01 2.69 -16.94
CA GLU A 33 -14.61 3.69 -16.06
C GLU A 33 -16.14 3.57 -15.97
N GLU A 34 -16.80 3.19 -17.06
CA GLU A 34 -18.25 2.94 -17.11
C GLU A 34 -18.65 1.55 -16.59
N GLY A 35 -17.68 0.68 -16.28
CA GLY A 35 -17.92 -0.68 -15.79
C GLY A 35 -18.54 -1.61 -16.84
N GLN A 36 -18.25 -1.41 -18.12
CA GLN A 36 -18.77 -2.23 -19.21
C GLN A 36 -18.27 -3.68 -19.12
N ASP A 37 -19.21 -4.62 -19.27
CA ASP A 37 -18.98 -6.06 -19.11
C ASP A 37 -17.79 -6.62 -19.91
N TRP A 38 -17.59 -6.16 -21.15
CA TRP A 38 -16.53 -6.68 -22.01
C TRP A 38 -15.13 -6.29 -21.52
N VAL A 39 -14.98 -5.16 -20.82
CA VAL A 39 -13.73 -4.77 -20.17
C VAL A 39 -13.57 -5.51 -18.85
N VAL A 40 -14.56 -5.42 -17.96
CA VAL A 40 -14.49 -6.00 -16.61
C VAL A 40 -14.22 -7.51 -16.66
N LYS A 41 -14.86 -8.24 -17.58
CA LYS A 41 -14.65 -9.69 -17.75
C LYS A 41 -13.28 -10.04 -18.34
N ALA A 42 -12.66 -9.13 -19.10
CA ALA A 42 -11.32 -9.32 -19.65
C ALA A 42 -10.20 -9.07 -18.61
N MET A 43 -10.49 -8.39 -17.50
CA MET A 43 -9.50 -8.08 -16.47
C MET A 43 -8.94 -9.34 -15.79
N ALA A 44 -7.66 -9.62 -16.03
CA ALA A 44 -6.90 -10.63 -15.30
C ALA A 44 -6.30 -10.04 -14.02
N THR A 45 -5.85 -8.79 -14.09
CA THR A 45 -5.29 -8.01 -12.98
C THR A 45 -5.78 -6.57 -13.04
N GLY A 46 -5.40 -5.75 -12.06
CA GLY A 46 -5.65 -4.33 -12.02
C GLY A 46 -4.89 -3.69 -10.86
N TYR A 47 -5.02 -2.37 -10.72
CA TYR A 47 -4.42 -1.69 -9.57
C TYR A 47 -5.12 -2.17 -8.27
N PRO A 48 -4.40 -2.73 -7.25
CA PRO A 48 -5.04 -3.54 -6.20
C PRO A 48 -6.09 -2.85 -5.33
N ARG A 49 -6.11 -1.51 -5.27
CA ARG A 49 -7.15 -0.76 -4.55
C ARG A 49 -8.49 -0.72 -5.30
N PHE A 50 -8.47 -0.77 -6.63
CA PHE A 50 -9.67 -0.73 -7.48
C PHE A 50 -10.13 -2.12 -7.92
N PHE A 51 -9.15 -3.01 -8.11
CA PHE A 51 -9.33 -4.41 -8.48
C PHE A 51 -8.78 -5.31 -7.38
N ILE A 52 -9.66 -5.95 -6.60
CA ILE A 52 -9.24 -6.94 -5.61
C ILE A 52 -8.69 -8.15 -6.38
N HIS A 53 -7.42 -8.48 -6.17
CA HIS A 53 -6.74 -9.52 -6.95
C HIS A 53 -7.46 -10.88 -6.83
N LYS A 54 -7.43 -11.69 -7.90
CA LYS A 54 -8.15 -12.98 -7.96
C LYS A 54 -7.69 -13.96 -6.88
N SER A 55 -6.42 -13.94 -6.48
CA SER A 55 -5.93 -14.76 -5.36
C SER A 55 -6.57 -14.37 -4.01
N ILE A 56 -6.80 -13.07 -3.79
CA ILE A 56 -7.49 -12.54 -2.59
C ILE A 56 -8.95 -12.95 -2.60
N GLN A 57 -9.61 -12.88 -3.75
CA GLN A 57 -10.98 -13.37 -3.91
C GLN A 57 -11.08 -14.88 -3.65
N ALA A 58 -10.12 -15.68 -4.15
CA ALA A 58 -10.08 -17.12 -3.91
C ALA A 58 -9.92 -17.45 -2.42
N LEU A 59 -9.03 -16.75 -1.72
CA LEU A 59 -8.88 -16.88 -0.27
C LEU A 59 -10.15 -16.49 0.48
N ALA A 60 -10.78 -15.37 0.12
CA ALA A 60 -12.02 -14.92 0.72
C ALA A 60 -13.14 -15.96 0.55
N ASN A 61 -13.28 -16.52 -0.66
CA ASN A 61 -14.28 -17.55 -0.95
C ASN A 61 -14.06 -18.84 -0.15
N GLU A 62 -12.81 -19.28 -0.01
CA GLU A 62 -12.47 -20.47 0.80
C GLU A 62 -12.75 -20.24 2.29
N ILE A 63 -12.47 -19.03 2.79
CA ILE A 63 -12.79 -18.64 4.16
C ILE A 63 -14.33 -18.63 4.37
N ILE A 64 -15.10 -18.08 3.44
CA ILE A 64 -16.57 -18.10 3.48
C ILE A 64 -17.09 -19.54 3.45
N ALA A 65 -16.53 -20.41 2.61
CA ALA A 65 -16.94 -21.82 2.54
C ALA A 65 -16.75 -22.56 3.87
N ARG A 66 -15.71 -22.21 4.64
CA ARG A 66 -15.41 -22.85 5.94
C ARG A 66 -16.13 -22.22 7.13
N TYR A 67 -16.29 -20.90 7.13
CA TYR A 67 -16.70 -20.14 8.32
C TYR A 67 -17.90 -19.21 8.10
N GLY A 68 -18.33 -18.97 6.86
CA GLY A 68 -19.42 -18.08 6.47
C GLY A 68 -20.71 -18.81 6.06
N GLN A 69 -21.60 -18.06 5.40
CA GLN A 69 -22.86 -18.55 4.81
C GLN A 69 -22.90 -18.28 3.31
N ALA A 70 -23.81 -18.93 2.57
CA ALA A 70 -23.88 -18.84 1.11
C ALA A 70 -24.15 -17.42 0.55
N ALA A 71 -24.73 -16.52 1.35
CA ALA A 71 -25.01 -15.13 0.97
C ALA A 71 -23.98 -14.13 1.54
N ASP A 72 -22.91 -14.61 2.16
CA ASP A 72 -21.87 -13.76 2.73
C ASP A 72 -20.81 -13.38 1.68
N ALA A 73 -20.17 -12.25 1.92
CA ALA A 73 -18.92 -11.83 1.31
C ALA A 73 -17.89 -11.55 2.42
N ALA A 74 -16.63 -11.43 2.03
CA ALA A 74 -15.51 -11.27 2.94
C ALA A 74 -14.52 -10.22 2.42
N MET A 75 -14.05 -9.36 3.33
CA MET A 75 -12.95 -8.43 3.10
C MET A 75 -11.79 -8.77 4.03
N LEU A 76 -10.58 -8.86 3.48
CA LEU A 76 -9.42 -9.44 4.17
C LEU A 76 -8.38 -8.39 4.56
N PHE A 77 -8.01 -8.37 5.84
CA PHE A 77 -7.09 -7.39 6.41
C PHE A 77 -5.91 -8.06 7.13
N PRO A 78 -4.75 -7.39 7.19
CA PRO A 78 -3.52 -7.92 7.78
C PRO A 78 -3.50 -7.90 9.31
N SER A 79 -4.32 -7.03 9.95
CA SER A 79 -4.43 -6.89 11.40
C SER A 79 -5.86 -6.77 11.88
N GLU A 80 -6.07 -7.07 13.16
CA GLU A 80 -7.37 -6.94 13.81
C GLU A 80 -7.85 -5.48 13.77
N LYS A 81 -6.94 -4.53 14.04
CA LYS A 81 -7.25 -3.09 14.04
C LYS A 81 -7.79 -2.63 12.67
N ALA A 82 -7.18 -3.07 11.57
CA ALA A 82 -7.66 -2.75 10.23
C ALA A 82 -9.03 -3.39 9.93
N ALA A 83 -9.24 -4.64 10.35
CA ALA A 83 -10.54 -5.30 10.24
C ALA A 83 -11.63 -4.59 11.06
N GLU A 84 -11.30 -4.10 12.26
CA GLU A 84 -12.25 -3.39 13.12
C GLU A 84 -12.65 -2.04 12.55
N ILE A 85 -11.71 -1.29 11.96
CA ILE A 85 -12.03 -0.07 11.22
C ILE A 85 -13.06 -0.35 10.12
N CYS A 86 -12.92 -1.48 9.40
CA CYS A 86 -13.88 -1.88 8.39
C CYS A 86 -15.24 -2.25 8.99
N ARG A 87 -15.25 -3.07 10.04
CA ARG A 87 -16.50 -3.49 10.70
C ARG A 87 -17.27 -2.29 11.25
N GLU A 88 -16.59 -1.37 11.95
CA GLU A 88 -17.20 -0.16 12.50
C GLU A 88 -17.73 0.77 11.40
N PHE A 89 -16.93 0.98 10.35
CA PHE A 89 -17.34 1.80 9.19
C PHE A 89 -18.59 1.27 8.51
N MET A 90 -18.69 -0.06 8.37
CA MET A 90 -19.86 -0.71 7.79
C MET A 90 -21.05 -0.66 8.76
N ALA A 91 -20.85 -1.01 10.03
CA ALA A 91 -21.91 -1.01 11.04
C ALA A 91 -22.58 0.37 11.18
N SER A 92 -21.84 1.46 10.97
CA SER A 92 -22.40 2.82 10.99
C SER A 92 -23.16 3.22 9.71
N ARG A 93 -23.21 2.38 8.68
CA ARG A 93 -23.76 2.67 7.34
C ARG A 93 -24.76 1.63 6.83
N VAL A 94 -24.98 0.56 7.59
CA VAL A 94 -25.99 -0.45 7.29
C VAL A 94 -27.15 -0.34 8.29
N PRO A 95 -28.35 -0.86 7.95
CA PRO A 95 -29.45 -0.98 8.91
C PRO A 95 -29.02 -1.72 10.19
N VAL A 96 -29.51 -1.26 11.34
CA VAL A 96 -29.14 -1.80 12.67
C VAL A 96 -29.33 -3.33 12.75
N HIS A 97 -30.39 -3.85 12.12
CA HIS A 97 -30.64 -5.29 12.04
C HIS A 97 -29.50 -6.07 11.37
N ASP A 98 -28.89 -5.49 10.32
CA ASP A 98 -27.84 -6.16 9.55
C ASP A 98 -26.44 -5.90 10.11
N ALA A 99 -26.26 -4.86 10.93
CA ALA A 99 -24.99 -4.59 11.61
C ALA A 99 -24.53 -5.77 12.48
N GLY A 100 -25.46 -6.51 13.09
CA GLY A 100 -25.16 -7.72 13.88
C GLY A 100 -24.67 -8.91 13.05
N ARG A 101 -24.84 -8.87 11.72
CA ARG A 101 -24.34 -9.90 10.78
C ARG A 101 -22.90 -9.65 10.34
N ILE A 102 -22.37 -8.46 10.60
CA ILE A 102 -20.99 -8.09 10.27
C ILE A 102 -20.09 -8.56 11.41
N ARG A 103 -19.22 -9.53 11.14
CA ARG A 103 -18.35 -10.14 12.14
C ARG A 103 -16.94 -10.32 11.62
N ILE A 104 -15.99 -10.42 12.55
CA ILE A 104 -14.60 -10.69 12.23
C ILE A 104 -14.26 -12.12 12.67
N ILE A 105 -13.49 -12.80 11.82
CA ILE A 105 -12.75 -14.00 12.22
C ILE A 105 -11.27 -13.75 11.99
N GLY A 106 -10.42 -14.24 12.89
CA GLY A 106 -8.97 -14.20 12.77
C GLY A 106 -8.41 -15.58 12.56
N LEU A 107 -7.55 -15.73 11.54
CA LEU A 107 -6.79 -16.94 11.25
C LEU A 107 -5.30 -16.65 11.41
N THR A 108 -4.55 -17.64 11.89
CA THR A 108 -3.10 -17.55 12.07
C THR A 108 -2.44 -18.88 11.70
N THR A 109 -1.22 -18.80 11.18
CA THR A 109 -0.34 -19.97 11.04
C THR A 109 0.19 -20.40 12.42
N PRO A 110 0.42 -21.71 12.66
CA PRO A 110 1.06 -22.20 13.88
C PRO A 110 2.34 -21.44 14.20
N ASP A 111 2.50 -21.08 15.48
CA ASP A 111 3.75 -20.55 16.00
C ASP A 111 4.62 -21.74 16.42
N ASP A 112 5.58 -22.11 15.57
CA ASP A 112 6.56 -23.15 15.92
C ASP A 112 7.67 -22.52 16.76
N GLU A 113 7.41 -22.37 18.06
CA GLU A 113 8.36 -21.82 19.06
C GLU A 113 9.70 -22.57 19.05
N ALA A 114 9.72 -23.82 18.57
CA ALA A 114 10.90 -24.68 18.53
C ALA A 114 11.93 -24.30 17.44
N GLU A 115 11.54 -23.60 16.36
CA GLU A 115 12.48 -23.27 15.26
C GLU A 115 12.66 -21.78 14.98
N GLN A 116 11.80 -20.86 15.48
CA GLN A 116 11.93 -19.39 15.32
C GLN A 116 12.18 -18.88 13.87
N LYS A 117 12.00 -19.74 12.87
CA LYS A 117 12.34 -19.50 11.44
C LYS A 117 11.11 -19.47 10.53
N THR A 118 9.93 -19.80 11.03
CA THR A 118 8.68 -19.79 10.28
C THR A 118 7.91 -18.49 10.51
N ILE A 119 7.35 -17.93 9.44
CA ILE A 119 6.65 -16.64 9.49
C ILE A 119 5.24 -16.83 10.01
N VAL A 120 4.95 -16.24 11.16
CA VAL A 120 3.57 -16.08 11.63
C VAL A 120 2.86 -15.07 10.73
N SER A 121 1.85 -15.54 10.01
CA SER A 121 1.00 -14.69 9.17
C SER A 121 -0.44 -14.77 9.64
N ASN A 122 -0.95 -13.64 10.13
CA ASN A 122 -2.35 -13.50 10.52
C ASN A 122 -3.19 -13.06 9.32
N VAL A 123 -4.48 -13.37 9.31
CA VAL A 123 -5.45 -12.71 8.44
C VAL A 123 -6.76 -12.53 9.19
N PHE A 124 -7.31 -11.33 9.11
CA PHE A 124 -8.56 -10.95 9.74
C PHE A 124 -9.59 -10.73 8.64
N CYS A 125 -10.65 -11.51 8.68
CA CYS A 125 -11.68 -11.54 7.66
C CYS A 125 -12.95 -10.91 8.23
N VAL A 126 -13.36 -9.77 7.67
CA VAL A 126 -14.65 -9.15 7.94
C VAL A 126 -15.68 -9.84 7.05
N ILE A 127 -16.55 -10.65 7.64
CA ILE A 127 -17.63 -11.37 6.97
C ILE A 127 -18.91 -10.54 7.10
N TYR A 128 -19.63 -10.34 5.99
CA TYR A 128 -20.84 -9.52 5.92
C TYR A 128 -21.77 -9.97 4.78
N PRO A 129 -23.06 -9.58 4.78
CA PRO A 129 -23.96 -9.88 3.66
C PRO A 129 -23.46 -9.28 2.33
N HIS A 130 -23.45 -10.07 1.25
CA HIS A 130 -22.85 -9.69 -0.04
C HIS A 130 -23.33 -8.34 -0.60
N GLU A 131 -24.59 -7.96 -0.35
CA GLU A 131 -25.16 -6.67 -0.79
C GLU A 131 -24.39 -5.44 -0.28
N TYR A 132 -23.66 -5.57 0.83
CA TYR A 132 -22.86 -4.48 1.42
C TYR A 132 -21.41 -4.43 0.91
N PHE A 133 -21.09 -5.17 -0.16
CA PHE A 133 -19.77 -5.15 -0.79
C PHE A 133 -19.27 -3.75 -1.13
N SER A 134 -20.12 -2.87 -1.66
CA SER A 134 -19.74 -1.49 -2.01
C SER A 134 -19.33 -0.67 -0.78
N THR A 135 -19.92 -0.93 0.39
CA THR A 135 -19.55 -0.28 1.65
C THR A 135 -18.21 -0.79 2.17
N ALA A 136 -18.00 -2.10 2.19
CA ALA A 136 -16.71 -2.68 2.57
C ALA A 136 -15.58 -2.24 1.62
N LYS A 137 -15.85 -2.20 0.31
CA LYS A 137 -14.89 -1.81 -0.73
C LYS A 137 -14.39 -0.38 -0.54
N GLN A 138 -15.19 0.52 0.04
CA GLN A 138 -14.72 1.88 0.36
C GLN A 138 -13.58 1.87 1.37
N VAL A 139 -13.63 0.98 2.38
CA VAL A 139 -12.54 0.83 3.35
C VAL A 139 -11.30 0.30 2.64
N TRP A 140 -11.45 -0.80 1.89
CA TRP A 140 -10.37 -1.40 1.09
C TRP A 140 -9.67 -0.37 0.19
N GLN A 141 -10.45 0.37 -0.60
CA GLN A 141 -9.94 1.30 -1.59
C GLN A 141 -9.29 2.51 -0.93
N HIS A 142 -9.96 3.12 0.05
CA HIS A 142 -9.52 4.40 0.60
C HIS A 142 -8.42 4.22 1.64
N SER A 143 -8.56 3.28 2.58
CA SER A 143 -7.49 3.06 3.55
C SER A 143 -6.28 2.40 2.90
N GLY A 144 -6.48 1.52 1.90
CA GLY A 144 -5.39 0.79 1.26
C GLY A 144 -4.68 -0.18 2.21
N ASP A 145 -5.35 -0.59 3.30
CA ASP A 145 -4.84 -1.53 4.33
C ASP A 145 -5.23 -2.99 4.04
N GLY A 146 -5.78 -3.31 2.87
CA GLY A 146 -6.08 -4.68 2.47
C GLY A 146 -4.82 -5.56 2.38
N ILE A 147 -4.98 -6.88 2.50
CA ILE A 147 -3.85 -7.82 2.27
C ILE A 147 -3.36 -7.75 0.81
N SER A 148 -2.07 -8.04 0.59
CA SER A 148 -1.53 -8.16 -0.77
C SER A 148 -1.83 -9.51 -1.41
N SER A 149 -1.69 -9.58 -2.74
CA SER A 149 -1.88 -10.82 -3.48
C SER A 149 -0.83 -11.90 -3.13
N ARG A 150 0.41 -11.51 -2.82
CA ARG A 150 1.46 -12.42 -2.32
C ARG A 150 1.09 -13.03 -0.97
N ARG A 151 0.71 -12.17 0.00
CA ARG A 151 0.24 -12.63 1.31
C ARG A 151 -0.96 -13.56 1.17
N SER A 152 -1.86 -13.25 0.24
CA SER A 152 -3.03 -14.09 -0.03
C SER A 152 -2.66 -15.48 -0.55
N GLU A 153 -1.70 -15.60 -1.46
CA GLU A 153 -1.28 -16.91 -1.98
C GLU A 153 -0.61 -17.76 -0.90
N PHE A 154 0.25 -17.15 -0.08
CA PHE A 154 0.84 -17.80 1.08
C PHE A 154 -0.25 -18.34 2.04
N LEU A 155 -1.20 -17.48 2.43
CA LEU A 155 -2.29 -17.85 3.33
C LEU A 155 -3.23 -18.89 2.72
N PHE A 156 -3.51 -18.80 1.42
CA PHE A 156 -4.38 -19.75 0.72
C PHE A 156 -3.78 -21.14 0.71
N LYS A 157 -2.48 -21.26 0.40
CA LYS A 157 -1.76 -22.53 0.48
C LYS A 157 -1.79 -23.10 1.90
N ALA A 158 -1.51 -22.28 2.91
CA ALA A 158 -1.58 -22.70 4.31
C ALA A 158 -2.99 -23.15 4.71
N LEU A 159 -4.04 -22.49 4.21
CA LEU A 159 -5.43 -22.87 4.46
C LEU A 159 -5.78 -24.22 3.82
N GLN A 160 -5.36 -24.45 2.58
CA GLN A 160 -5.58 -25.72 1.86
C GLN A 160 -4.85 -26.90 2.53
N GLU A 161 -3.66 -26.65 3.06
CA GLU A 161 -2.87 -27.64 3.81
C GLU A 161 -3.34 -27.82 5.27
N ASN A 162 -4.40 -27.12 5.70
CA ASN A 162 -4.92 -27.08 7.08
C ASN A 162 -3.87 -26.63 8.12
N HIS A 163 -2.96 -25.76 7.69
CA HIS A 163 -1.97 -25.08 8.51
C HIS A 163 -2.43 -23.68 8.96
N LEU A 164 -3.71 -23.34 8.83
CA LEU A 164 -4.29 -22.15 9.47
C LEU A 164 -5.24 -22.58 10.59
N SER A 165 -5.11 -21.92 11.73
CA SER A 165 -5.96 -22.12 12.90
C SER A 165 -6.71 -20.84 13.27
N LEU A 166 -7.89 -20.98 13.88
CA LEU A 166 -8.63 -19.84 14.41
C LEU A 166 -7.87 -19.26 15.60
N ILE A 167 -7.67 -17.95 15.58
CA ILE A 167 -7.15 -17.21 16.74
C ILE A 167 -8.16 -17.41 17.89
N GLN A 168 -7.66 -17.77 19.08
CA GLN A 168 -8.47 -18.25 20.22
C GLN A 168 -9.69 -17.37 20.54
N LYS A 169 -9.55 -16.05 20.43
CA LYS A 169 -10.63 -15.06 20.63
C LYS A 169 -11.86 -15.30 19.74
N TYR A 170 -11.68 -15.91 18.56
CA TYR A 170 -12.74 -16.18 17.58
C TYR A 170 -13.19 -17.64 17.54
N VAL A 171 -12.63 -18.50 18.42
CA VAL A 171 -13.14 -19.87 18.56
C VAL A 171 -14.53 -19.79 19.19
N PRO A 172 -15.57 -20.40 18.59
CA PRO A 172 -16.90 -20.42 19.19
C PRO A 172 -16.81 -21.09 20.58
N HIS A 173 -17.18 -20.36 21.63
CA HIS A 173 -17.39 -20.96 22.94
C HIS A 173 -18.59 -21.90 22.86
N SER A 174 -18.35 -23.17 22.58
CA SER A 174 -19.32 -24.20 22.91
C SER A 174 -19.35 -24.29 24.44
N ASP A 175 -20.55 -24.17 25.03
CA ASP A 175 -20.79 -24.54 26.43
C ASP A 175 -20.42 -26.01 26.60
N MET A 176 -19.15 -26.28 26.94
CA MET A 176 -18.74 -27.56 27.48
C MET A 176 -19.26 -27.65 28.91
N SER A 177 -20.56 -27.92 29.03
CA SER A 177 -21.11 -28.58 30.20
C SER A 177 -20.33 -29.89 30.38
N ARG A 178 -19.36 -29.85 31.30
CA ARG A 178 -18.66 -31.02 31.81
C ARG A 178 -19.70 -31.93 32.45
N VAL A 179 -20.24 -32.88 31.69
CA VAL A 179 -20.92 -34.03 32.28
C VAL A 179 -19.84 -34.98 32.80
N SER A 180 -19.75 -35.00 34.12
CA SER A 180 -18.90 -35.85 34.92
C SER A 180 -19.27 -37.34 34.84
N LYS A 181 -18.23 -38.17 34.70
CA LYS A 181 -18.01 -39.53 35.25
C LYS A 181 -19.10 -40.61 35.06
N GLY A 182 -18.74 -41.66 34.32
CA GLY A 182 -19.31 -43.02 34.37
C GLY A 182 -18.21 -44.09 34.20
N PRO A 183 -18.36 -45.31 34.74
CA PRO A 183 -17.25 -46.06 35.34
C PRO A 183 -16.38 -46.88 34.37
N ARG A 184 -15.07 -46.87 34.65
CA ARG A 184 -14.06 -47.80 34.11
C ARG A 184 -14.35 -49.22 34.57
N ARG A 185 -14.89 -50.08 33.69
CA ARG A 185 -14.75 -51.54 33.83
C ARG A 185 -14.89 -52.21 32.47
N TYR A 186 -13.98 -53.15 32.20
CA TYR A 186 -13.65 -53.80 30.92
C TYR A 186 -12.65 -53.04 30.04
N GLN A 187 -11.39 -52.97 30.50
CA GLN A 187 -10.26 -53.19 29.61
C GLN A 187 -10.03 -54.70 29.52
N ARG A 188 -9.95 -55.22 28.29
CA ARG A 188 -9.32 -56.50 28.01
C ARG A 188 -8.44 -56.32 26.78
N ASP A 189 -7.15 -56.58 26.98
CA ASP A 189 -6.13 -56.75 25.97
C ASP A 189 -6.54 -57.83 24.98
N GLU A 190 -6.35 -57.59 23.68
CA GLU A 190 -5.82 -58.60 22.77
C GLU A 190 -4.94 -57.94 21.70
N SER A 191 -3.80 -58.58 21.50
CA SER A 191 -2.66 -58.21 20.67
C SER A 191 -2.83 -58.57 19.20
N SER A 192 -1.92 -58.00 18.40
CA SER A 192 -1.35 -58.52 17.14
C SER A 192 -2.18 -58.43 15.84
N PHE A 193 -1.74 -57.64 14.87
CA PHE A 193 -0.80 -58.07 13.83
C PHE A 193 -0.41 -56.90 12.93
N ALA A 194 0.90 -56.79 12.66
CA ALA A 194 1.47 -55.91 11.66
C ALA A 194 1.29 -56.50 10.26
N SER A 195 1.00 -55.66 9.25
CA SER A 195 1.55 -55.89 7.91
C SER A 195 1.70 -54.56 7.17
N SER A 196 2.87 -54.45 6.54
CA SER A 196 3.41 -53.29 5.85
C SER A 196 2.94 -53.24 4.40
N PHE A 197 2.56 -52.07 3.90
CA PHE A 197 2.58 -51.79 2.46
C PHE A 197 2.96 -50.32 2.19
N LYS A 198 4.10 -50.12 1.53
CA LYS A 198 4.54 -48.87 0.90
C LYS A 198 3.99 -48.81 -0.53
N PRO A 199 3.60 -47.63 -1.07
CA PRO A 199 3.50 -47.44 -2.51
C PRO A 199 4.79 -46.85 -3.09
N HIS A 200 5.19 -47.43 -4.22
CA HIS A 200 6.35 -47.10 -5.04
C HIS A 200 6.18 -45.75 -5.77
N GLN A 201 7.27 -44.98 -5.84
CA GLN A 201 7.51 -43.92 -6.80
C GLN A 201 7.85 -44.52 -8.17
N THR A 202 7.33 -43.92 -9.25
CA THR A 202 7.83 -44.08 -10.61
C THR A 202 7.95 -42.71 -11.28
N SER A 203 9.20 -42.32 -11.51
CA SER A 203 9.66 -41.19 -12.33
C SER A 203 9.87 -41.63 -13.77
N GLN A 204 9.54 -40.78 -14.77
CA GLN A 204 10.25 -40.63 -16.06
C GLN A 204 9.63 -39.52 -16.97
N PRO A 205 10.28 -39.01 -18.04
CA PRO A 205 11.10 -37.79 -18.01
C PRO A 205 10.68 -36.68 -19.00
N ALA A 206 11.39 -35.57 -18.92
CA ALA A 206 11.19 -34.29 -19.60
C ALA A 206 11.33 -34.30 -21.14
N GLY A 207 10.53 -33.45 -21.80
CA GLY A 207 10.73 -32.96 -23.16
C GLY A 207 10.92 -31.43 -23.14
N LYS A 208 12.04 -30.95 -23.72
CA LYS A 208 12.41 -29.54 -23.83
C LYS A 208 11.72 -28.87 -25.02
N SER A 209 11.23 -27.65 -24.84
CA SER A 209 11.11 -26.66 -25.93
C SER A 209 11.49 -25.28 -25.40
N ALA A 210 12.50 -24.69 -26.02
CA ALA A 210 13.10 -23.41 -25.66
C ALA A 210 12.37 -22.25 -26.34
N ASN A 211 12.11 -21.18 -25.57
CA ASN A 211 12.23 -19.78 -25.98
C ASN A 211 12.07 -18.89 -24.72
N SER A 212 13.18 -18.31 -24.27
CA SER A 212 13.33 -17.57 -23.01
C SER A 212 13.41 -16.06 -23.24
N SER A 213 12.64 -15.31 -22.46
CA SER A 213 13.00 -13.97 -21.96
C SER A 213 13.84 -14.13 -20.67
N PRO A 214 14.84 -13.28 -20.36
CA PRO A 214 15.94 -13.71 -19.48
C PRO A 214 15.71 -13.69 -17.95
N ASP A 215 14.76 -12.93 -17.39
CA ASP A 215 14.84 -12.58 -15.94
C ASP A 215 13.68 -13.05 -15.04
N GLY A 216 12.64 -13.69 -15.58
CA GLY A 216 11.47 -14.14 -14.80
C GLY A 216 11.65 -15.50 -14.10
N PRO A 217 12.01 -16.57 -14.83
CA PRO A 217 12.03 -17.94 -14.28
C PRO A 217 13.15 -18.18 -13.27
N GLU A 218 14.28 -17.48 -13.38
CA GLU A 218 15.38 -17.58 -12.41
C GLU A 218 15.05 -16.93 -11.06
N PHE A 219 14.16 -15.94 -11.01
CA PHE A 219 13.81 -15.27 -9.77
C PHE A 219 12.76 -16.02 -8.95
N ASP A 220 11.72 -16.55 -9.58
CA ASP A 220 10.77 -17.43 -8.90
C ASP A 220 11.49 -18.67 -8.40
N ARG A 221 12.45 -19.18 -9.18
CA ARG A 221 13.34 -20.25 -8.78
C ARG A 221 14.36 -19.81 -7.72
N PHE A 222 14.81 -18.56 -7.67
CA PHE A 222 15.67 -18.03 -6.60
C PHE A 222 14.90 -17.86 -5.28
N ILE A 223 13.66 -17.37 -5.34
CA ILE A 223 12.74 -17.30 -4.21
C ILE A 223 12.39 -18.73 -3.76
N GLU A 224 12.13 -19.67 -4.66
CA GLU A 224 11.81 -21.04 -4.30
C GLU A 224 13.04 -21.86 -3.82
N GLU A 225 14.20 -21.74 -4.47
CA GLU A 225 15.44 -22.46 -4.13
C GLU A 225 16.12 -21.92 -2.87
N ARG A 226 15.97 -20.62 -2.54
CA ARG A 226 16.47 -20.06 -1.27
C ARG A 226 15.40 -19.96 -0.16
N PHE A 227 14.11 -19.97 -0.49
CA PHE A 227 13.02 -19.70 0.46
C PHE A 227 11.93 -20.79 0.49
N GLY A 228 12.22 -22.00 -0.02
CA GLY A 228 11.36 -23.16 0.17
C GLY A 228 11.00 -23.36 1.65
N ARG A 229 9.68 -23.44 1.92
CA ARG A 229 8.97 -23.68 3.20
C ARG A 229 9.31 -22.77 4.41
N ASN A 230 10.47 -22.13 4.47
CA ASN A 230 10.94 -21.35 5.63
C ASN A 230 11.39 -19.96 5.17
N LEU A 231 10.45 -19.01 5.10
CA LEU A 231 10.75 -17.62 4.74
C LEU A 231 11.48 -16.96 5.94
N ASP A 232 12.75 -16.58 5.79
CA ASP A 232 13.57 -16.06 6.90
C ASP A 232 13.16 -14.63 7.29
N THR A 233 12.58 -14.48 8.50
CA THR A 233 12.20 -13.19 9.10
C THR A 233 13.36 -12.21 9.19
N THR A 234 14.59 -12.71 9.34
CA THR A 234 15.81 -11.91 9.39
C THR A 234 16.03 -11.15 8.08
N LEU A 235 15.79 -11.80 6.93
CA LEU A 235 15.99 -11.16 5.63
C LEU A 235 14.92 -10.10 5.37
N ALA A 236 13.66 -10.38 5.73
CA ALA A 236 12.59 -9.40 5.59
C ALA A 236 12.84 -8.15 6.44
N ASN A 237 13.32 -8.31 7.67
CA ASN A 237 13.70 -7.19 8.55
C ASN A 237 14.85 -6.37 7.96
N LYS A 238 15.87 -7.06 7.41
CA LYS A 238 16.98 -6.40 6.70
C LYS A 238 16.49 -5.63 5.47
N ALA A 239 15.56 -6.19 4.70
CA ALA A 239 15.00 -5.55 3.52
C ALA A 239 14.21 -4.29 3.87
N LYS A 240 13.33 -4.36 4.88
CA LYS A 240 12.62 -3.19 5.41
C LYS A 240 13.59 -2.12 5.90
N LEU A 241 14.64 -2.50 6.63
CA LEU A 241 15.68 -1.58 7.10
C LEU A 241 16.40 -0.89 5.93
N ALA A 242 16.78 -1.64 4.89
CA ALA A 242 17.43 -1.08 3.70
C ALA A 242 16.50 -0.08 2.99
N VAL A 243 15.22 -0.40 2.83
CA VAL A 243 14.21 0.53 2.26
C VAL A 243 14.12 1.80 3.10
N LYS A 244 14.00 1.69 4.43
CA LYS A 244 13.95 2.85 5.33
C LYS A 244 15.19 3.73 5.22
N ARG A 245 16.40 3.12 5.14
CA ARG A 245 17.66 3.86 4.96
C ARG A 245 17.75 4.57 3.61
N ARG A 246 17.25 3.97 2.53
CA ARG A 246 17.16 4.65 1.21
C ARG A 246 16.26 5.88 1.28
N ILE A 247 15.11 5.76 1.94
CA ILE A 247 14.17 6.88 2.12
C ILE A 247 14.82 7.99 2.97
N ALA A 248 15.44 7.64 4.11
CA ALA A 248 16.17 8.59 4.94
C ALA A 248 17.41 9.21 4.24
N GLY A 249 17.85 8.63 3.13
CA GLY A 249 19.00 9.10 2.34
C GLY A 249 20.37 8.66 2.86
N SER A 250 20.40 7.73 3.83
CA SER A 250 21.63 7.13 4.38
C SER A 250 22.14 5.93 3.58
N LEU A 251 21.36 5.44 2.61
CA LEU A 251 21.76 4.39 1.68
C LEU A 251 21.55 4.87 0.23
N ARG A 252 22.66 5.11 -0.49
CA ARG A 252 22.65 5.66 -1.86
C ARG A 252 23.19 4.70 -2.92
N GLU A 253 23.77 3.58 -2.50
CA GLU A 253 24.46 2.64 -3.40
C GLU A 253 23.57 1.47 -3.85
N THR A 254 23.84 0.97 -5.05
CA THR A 254 23.20 -0.19 -5.71
C THR A 254 23.71 -1.55 -5.19
N SER A 255 24.50 -1.56 -4.13
CA SER A 255 25.19 -2.75 -3.62
C SER A 255 24.22 -3.80 -3.05
N ASP A 256 24.67 -5.06 -3.01
CA ASP A 256 23.94 -6.16 -2.37
C ASP A 256 23.54 -5.86 -0.92
N LEU A 257 22.39 -6.40 -0.49
CA LEU A 257 21.76 -6.12 0.82
C LEU A 257 22.72 -6.28 2.01
N HIS A 258 23.61 -7.29 1.97
CA HIS A 258 24.61 -7.49 3.03
C HIS A 258 25.70 -6.41 3.06
N VAL A 259 26.11 -5.90 1.91
CA VAL A 259 27.10 -4.83 1.79
C VAL A 259 26.47 -3.50 2.20
N ALA A 260 25.26 -3.23 1.72
CA ALA A 260 24.48 -2.03 2.04
C ALA A 260 24.23 -1.84 3.55
N LEU A 261 24.06 -2.93 4.30
CA LEU A 261 23.75 -2.88 5.73
C LEU A 261 24.98 -2.89 6.64
N THR A 262 26.17 -3.24 6.11
CA THR A 262 27.43 -3.27 6.88
C THR A 262 28.21 -1.96 6.82
N ALA A 263 27.93 -1.10 5.84
CA ALA A 263 28.47 0.25 5.81
C ALA A 263 27.89 1.10 6.97
N PRO A 264 28.71 1.95 7.63
CA PRO A 264 28.19 2.91 8.60
C PRO A 264 27.18 3.83 7.91
N PRO A 265 26.09 4.25 8.59
CA PRO A 265 25.14 5.20 8.00
C PRO A 265 25.91 6.45 7.54
N SER A 266 25.80 6.78 6.24
CA SER A 266 26.32 8.06 5.76
C SER A 266 25.50 9.20 6.36
N GLU A 267 26.02 10.42 6.34
CA GLU A 267 25.20 11.61 6.62
C GLU A 267 23.92 11.56 5.77
N THR A 268 22.79 11.70 6.45
CA THR A 268 21.48 11.71 5.83
C THR A 268 21.30 13.00 5.06
N ARG A 269 20.38 13.02 4.10
CA ARG A 269 20.12 14.23 3.30
C ARG A 269 19.54 15.37 4.13
N ILE A 270 19.00 15.04 5.30
CA ILE A 270 18.34 15.98 6.20
C ILE A 270 18.87 15.74 7.60
N ALA A 271 19.45 16.79 8.20
CA ALA A 271 20.04 16.72 9.53
C ALA A 271 19.05 16.15 10.56
N GLY A 272 19.48 15.11 11.28
CA GLY A 272 18.70 14.44 12.32
C GLY A 272 17.69 13.40 11.83
N LEU A 273 17.44 13.28 10.52
CA LEU A 273 16.55 12.25 9.98
C LEU A 273 17.24 10.87 10.00
N THR A 274 16.60 9.84 10.55
CA THR A 274 17.13 8.48 10.60
C THR A 274 16.13 7.45 10.09
N GLU A 275 16.53 6.18 9.92
CA GLU A 275 15.60 5.09 9.57
C GLU A 275 14.48 4.90 10.60
N ASN A 276 14.69 5.34 11.85
CA ASN A 276 13.69 5.24 12.91
C ASN A 276 12.52 6.19 12.68
N ASP A 277 12.68 7.22 11.85
CA ASP A 277 11.66 8.20 11.51
C ASP A 277 10.85 7.82 10.28
N VAL A 278 11.21 6.70 9.65
CA VAL A 278 10.55 6.14 8.48
C VAL A 278 9.67 4.95 8.86
N TYR A 279 8.39 5.06 8.55
CA TYR A 279 7.39 4.01 8.76
C TYR A 279 6.94 3.49 7.40
N LEU A 280 6.94 2.17 7.25
CA LEU A 280 6.50 1.51 6.01
C LEU A 280 5.06 1.04 6.16
N TYR A 281 4.31 1.15 5.06
CA TYR A 281 2.92 0.75 4.96
C TYR A 281 2.67 -0.07 3.68
N PRO A 282 1.62 -0.90 3.62
CA PRO A 282 1.28 -1.70 2.44
C PRO A 282 1.02 -0.89 1.16
N SER A 283 0.64 0.39 1.27
CA SER A 283 0.38 1.26 0.13
C SER A 283 0.56 2.75 0.48
N GLY A 284 0.68 3.60 -0.54
CA GLY A 284 0.67 5.06 -0.34
C GLY A 284 -0.60 5.57 0.36
N MET A 285 -1.77 5.03 0.00
CA MET A 285 -3.02 5.40 0.68
C MET A 285 -3.03 4.94 2.15
N SER A 286 -2.45 3.79 2.47
CA SER A 286 -2.27 3.34 3.85
C SER A 286 -1.38 4.29 4.65
N SER A 287 -0.36 4.88 4.01
CA SER A 287 0.47 5.92 4.64
C SER A 287 -0.33 7.18 4.95
N ILE A 288 -1.16 7.64 4.01
CA ILE A 288 -2.04 8.81 4.19
C ILE A 288 -3.09 8.54 5.27
N PHE A 289 -3.78 7.40 5.18
CA PHE A 289 -4.81 6.98 6.12
C PHE A 289 -4.27 6.91 7.55
N ASN A 290 -3.19 6.16 7.76
CA ASN A 290 -2.60 6.02 9.09
C ASN A 290 -2.05 7.35 9.61
N THR A 291 -1.45 8.19 8.76
CA THR A 291 -0.99 9.54 9.14
C THR A 291 -2.16 10.39 9.66
N HIS A 292 -3.30 10.36 8.99
CA HIS A 292 -4.52 11.05 9.45
C HIS A 292 -5.01 10.50 10.80
N GLN A 293 -5.07 9.17 10.96
CA GLN A 293 -5.49 8.56 12.24
C GLN A 293 -4.53 8.88 13.40
N ILE A 294 -3.22 8.96 13.13
CA ILE A 294 -2.21 9.32 14.12
C ILE A 294 -2.37 10.80 14.52
N LEU A 295 -2.59 11.69 13.56
CA LEU A 295 -2.83 13.11 13.83
C LEU A 295 -4.08 13.29 14.69
N LEU A 296 -5.18 12.61 14.36
CA LEU A 296 -6.42 12.63 15.15
C LEU A 296 -6.20 12.20 16.61
N LYS A 297 -5.34 11.21 16.84
CA LYS A 297 -4.97 10.74 18.20
C LYS A 297 -4.00 11.70 18.91
N ALA A 298 -3.08 12.32 18.17
CA ALA A 298 -2.05 13.18 18.74
C ALA A 298 -2.54 14.61 19.02
N ARG A 299 -3.47 15.12 18.20
CA ARG A 299 -3.88 16.53 18.20
C ARG A 299 -5.36 16.75 18.46
N GLY A 300 -6.16 15.69 18.46
CA GLY A 300 -7.60 15.74 18.73
C GLY A 300 -8.47 15.65 17.48
N GLN A 301 -9.78 15.73 17.69
CA GLN A 301 -10.79 15.55 16.66
C GLN A 301 -11.16 16.89 16.03
N LEU A 302 -10.34 17.40 15.11
CA LEU A 302 -10.60 18.60 14.32
C LEU A 302 -10.75 18.27 12.83
N GLU A 303 -11.42 19.14 12.06
CA GLU A 303 -11.51 19.01 10.60
C GLU A 303 -10.12 19.15 9.95
N SER A 304 -9.91 18.44 8.85
CA SER A 304 -8.68 18.57 8.04
C SER A 304 -8.89 19.50 6.84
N ILE A 305 -7.79 19.98 6.27
CA ILE A 305 -7.77 20.72 5.00
C ILE A 305 -7.17 19.80 3.94
N CYS A 306 -7.84 19.71 2.80
CA CYS A 306 -7.37 19.08 1.59
C CYS A 306 -7.03 20.19 0.59
N PHE A 307 -5.75 20.45 0.36
CA PHE A 307 -5.27 21.57 -0.46
C PHE A 307 -4.65 21.07 -1.76
N GLY A 308 -5.17 21.56 -2.89
CA GLY A 308 -4.99 21.00 -4.22
C GLY A 308 -5.95 19.86 -4.51
N PHE A 309 -5.62 19.07 -5.53
CA PHE A 309 -6.32 17.84 -5.87
C PHE A 309 -5.50 16.62 -5.46
N PRO A 310 -5.15 16.44 -4.16
CA PRO A 310 -4.52 15.19 -3.77
C PRO A 310 -5.52 14.07 -4.09
N TYR A 311 -5.03 12.95 -4.61
CA TYR A 311 -5.82 11.85 -5.17
C TYR A 311 -7.22 11.73 -4.54
N VAL A 312 -8.31 11.61 -5.32
CA VAL A 312 -9.71 11.68 -4.83
C VAL A 312 -9.96 10.95 -3.51
N ASP A 313 -9.31 9.80 -3.31
CA ASP A 313 -9.43 9.01 -2.08
C ASP A 313 -8.86 9.70 -0.83
N THR A 314 -7.85 10.58 -0.94
CA THR A 314 -7.34 11.41 0.17
C THR A 314 -8.45 12.28 0.74
N LEU A 315 -9.16 13.03 -0.10
CA LEU A 315 -10.31 13.82 0.35
C LEU A 315 -11.36 12.91 1.02
N LYS A 316 -11.61 11.72 0.46
CA LYS A 316 -12.55 10.77 1.05
C LYS A 316 -12.07 10.20 2.37
N ILE A 317 -10.77 10.02 2.60
CA ILE A 317 -10.23 9.62 3.90
C ILE A 317 -10.60 10.66 4.95
N LEU A 318 -10.25 11.92 4.68
CA LEU A 318 -10.44 13.04 5.60
C LEU A 318 -11.93 13.26 5.94
N GLN A 319 -12.82 13.09 4.96
CA GLN A 319 -14.27 13.21 5.16
C GLN A 319 -14.90 12.06 5.95
N LYS A 320 -14.37 10.84 5.82
CA LYS A 320 -15.05 9.62 6.30
C LYS A 320 -14.53 9.11 7.65
N TRP A 321 -13.26 9.33 7.97
CA TRP A 321 -12.60 8.82 9.18
C TRP A 321 -12.09 9.94 10.09
N GLY A 322 -12.79 11.07 10.12
CA GLY A 322 -12.54 12.21 11.01
C GLY A 322 -13.75 13.14 11.04
N PRO A 323 -13.64 14.30 11.70
CA PRO A 323 -14.74 15.27 11.82
C PRO A 323 -15.21 15.92 10.53
N GLY A 324 -14.43 15.84 9.45
CA GLY A 324 -14.73 16.48 8.18
C GLY A 324 -13.49 17.01 7.48
N ALA A 325 -13.70 17.56 6.28
CA ALA A 325 -12.64 18.15 5.49
C ALA A 325 -13.11 19.40 4.73
N VAL A 326 -12.29 20.44 4.77
CA VAL A 326 -12.37 21.60 3.87
C VAL A 326 -11.54 21.31 2.63
N PHE A 327 -12.09 21.58 1.45
CA PHE A 327 -11.45 21.30 0.17
C PHE A 327 -11.13 22.59 -0.60
N TYR A 328 -9.87 22.74 -0.99
CA TYR A 328 -9.35 23.81 -1.85
C TYR A 328 -8.74 23.17 -3.09
N GLY A 329 -9.53 23.00 -4.15
CA GLY A 329 -9.20 22.08 -5.24
C GLY A 329 -8.15 22.59 -6.23
N THR A 330 -7.91 23.91 -6.27
CA THR A 330 -7.03 24.51 -7.27
C THR A 330 -5.59 24.68 -6.78
N ALA A 331 -5.38 24.66 -5.45
CA ALA A 331 -4.12 24.99 -4.79
C ALA A 331 -3.55 26.36 -5.20
N SER A 332 -4.43 27.34 -5.44
CA SER A 332 -4.04 28.68 -5.88
C SER A 332 -3.65 29.59 -4.71
N ALA A 333 -2.98 30.71 -5.01
CA ALA A 333 -2.64 31.72 -4.00
C ALA A 333 -3.90 32.33 -3.36
N GLU A 334 -4.96 32.51 -4.14
CA GLU A 334 -6.25 33.01 -3.67
C GLU A 334 -6.92 32.05 -2.67
N GLU A 335 -6.77 30.73 -2.86
CA GLU A 335 -7.25 29.75 -1.88
C GLU A 335 -6.44 29.79 -0.58
N ILE A 336 -5.14 30.12 -0.63
CA ILE A 336 -4.35 30.38 0.58
C ILE A 336 -4.85 31.64 1.29
N ASP A 337 -5.17 32.73 0.57
CA ASP A 337 -5.73 33.96 1.15
C ASP A 337 -7.07 33.68 1.86
N GLN A 338 -7.91 32.84 1.24
CA GLN A 338 -9.18 32.40 1.85
C GLN A 338 -8.97 31.58 3.10
N LEU A 339 -8.00 30.65 3.09
CA LEU A 339 -7.64 29.88 4.27
C LEU A 339 -7.16 30.79 5.40
N GLU A 340 -6.25 31.72 5.12
CA GLU A 340 -5.75 32.70 6.09
C GLU A 340 -6.89 33.51 6.71
N SER A 341 -7.83 34.00 5.88
CA SER A 341 -9.01 34.74 6.35
C SER A 341 -9.90 33.91 7.30
N ARG A 342 -10.04 32.60 7.06
CA ARG A 342 -10.79 31.69 7.97
C ARG A 342 -10.06 31.50 9.29
N LEU A 343 -8.75 31.30 9.24
CA LEU A 343 -7.90 31.14 10.42
C LEU A 343 -7.90 32.40 11.31
N GLU A 344 -7.88 33.59 10.69
CA GLU A 344 -8.00 34.89 11.38
C GLU A 344 -9.34 35.06 12.09
N ARG A 345 -10.43 34.54 11.51
CA ARG A 345 -11.76 34.52 12.14
C ARG A 345 -11.89 33.49 13.27
N GLY A 346 -10.84 32.74 13.57
CA GLY A 346 -10.79 31.81 14.70
C GLY A 346 -11.02 30.34 14.34
N GLU A 347 -11.19 29.99 13.06
CA GLU A 347 -11.29 28.58 12.65
C GLU A 347 -9.96 27.85 12.90
N ARG A 348 -10.03 26.57 13.28
CA ARG A 348 -8.86 25.74 13.60
C ARG A 348 -9.00 24.37 12.95
N PHE A 349 -7.88 23.83 12.50
CA PHE A 349 -7.83 22.60 11.71
C PHE A 349 -6.81 21.61 12.29
N LEU A 350 -7.08 20.32 12.06
CA LEU A 350 -6.19 19.24 12.43
C LEU A 350 -4.88 19.28 11.65
N ALA A 351 -4.99 19.36 10.32
CA ALA A 351 -3.85 19.31 9.43
C ALA A 351 -4.25 19.75 8.03
N LEU A 352 -3.28 20.22 7.25
CA LEU A 352 -3.39 20.44 5.83
C LEU A 352 -2.65 19.32 5.09
N PHE A 353 -3.36 18.63 4.21
CA PHE A 353 -2.84 17.61 3.31
C PHE A 353 -2.72 18.18 1.91
N THR A 354 -1.55 18.03 1.28
CA THR A 354 -1.32 18.47 -0.10
C THR A 354 -0.33 17.56 -0.82
N GLU A 355 -0.31 17.61 -2.15
CA GLU A 355 0.67 16.92 -3.00
C GLU A 355 1.69 17.94 -3.54
N PHE A 356 2.96 17.52 -3.66
CA PHE A 356 4.00 18.36 -4.26
C PHE A 356 4.99 17.56 -5.14
N PRO A 357 5.00 17.81 -6.47
CA PRO A 357 3.92 18.41 -7.26
C PRO A 357 2.65 17.55 -7.27
N GLY A 358 1.49 18.18 -7.51
CA GLY A 358 0.18 17.52 -7.55
C GLY A 358 -0.09 16.72 -8.81
N ASN A 359 -0.76 15.58 -8.66
CA ASN A 359 -1.20 14.72 -9.76
C ASN A 359 -2.56 15.17 -10.33
N PRO A 360 -2.79 15.14 -11.66
CA PRO A 360 -1.85 14.96 -12.77
C PRO A 360 -1.25 16.26 -13.30
N LEU A 361 -1.71 17.42 -12.79
CA LEU A 361 -1.45 18.73 -13.40
C LEU A 361 -0.12 19.37 -12.97
N LEU A 362 0.63 18.72 -12.09
CA LEU A 362 1.91 19.15 -11.53
C LEU A 362 1.86 20.50 -10.80
N ILE A 363 0.67 20.87 -10.29
CA ILE A 363 0.49 22.08 -9.48
C ILE A 363 1.33 21.96 -8.22
N SER A 364 2.12 23.00 -7.94
CA SER A 364 3.06 23.03 -6.82
C SER A 364 2.65 24.14 -5.87
N PRO A 365 1.96 23.85 -4.76
CA PRO A 365 1.49 24.86 -3.81
C PRO A 365 2.66 25.58 -3.13
N ASP A 366 2.41 26.80 -2.65
CA ASP A 366 3.38 27.58 -1.88
C ASP A 366 3.55 26.98 -0.47
N LEU A 367 4.48 26.04 -0.36
CA LEU A 367 4.77 25.32 0.88
C LEU A 367 5.34 26.24 1.97
N GLU A 368 6.04 27.31 1.60
CA GLU A 368 6.58 28.27 2.57
C GLU A 368 5.43 29.03 3.24
N ARG A 369 4.50 29.56 2.45
CA ARG A 369 3.31 30.24 2.98
C ARG A 369 2.43 29.30 3.79
N ILE A 370 2.22 28.07 3.32
CA ILE A 370 1.49 27.04 4.07
C ILE A 370 2.16 26.77 5.43
N ARG A 371 3.48 26.61 5.46
CA ARG A 371 4.23 26.38 6.70
C ARG A 371 4.09 27.55 7.68
N GLN A 372 4.22 28.78 7.19
CA GLN A 372 4.04 30.00 8.01
C GLN A 372 2.65 30.06 8.65
N LEU A 373 1.59 29.75 7.88
CA LEU A 373 0.23 29.69 8.41
C LEU A 373 0.06 28.56 9.44
N ALA A 374 0.62 27.39 9.16
CA ALA A 374 0.57 26.24 10.05
C ALA A 374 1.23 26.53 11.41
N ASP A 375 2.34 27.27 11.41
CA ASP A 375 3.03 27.67 12.63
C ASP A 375 2.27 28.75 13.40
N LYS A 376 1.70 29.74 12.69
CA LYS A 376 0.92 30.83 13.28
C LYS A 376 -0.41 30.36 13.90
N TYR A 377 -1.10 29.42 13.24
CA TYR A 377 -2.46 29.02 13.61
C TYR A 377 -2.58 27.60 14.17
N ASP A 378 -1.44 26.93 14.42
CA ASP A 378 -1.36 25.63 15.07
C ASP A 378 -2.12 24.53 14.28
N PHE A 379 -1.69 24.24 13.06
CA PHE A 379 -2.08 23.01 12.35
C PHE A 379 -0.87 22.24 11.81
N ALA A 380 -1.03 20.94 11.56
CA ALA A 380 0.04 20.12 10.99
C ALA A 380 0.05 20.19 9.46
N VAL A 381 1.21 19.99 8.83
CA VAL A 381 1.33 19.91 7.37
C VAL A 381 1.75 18.52 6.96
N VAL A 382 0.97 17.90 6.07
CA VAL A 382 1.26 16.60 5.46
C VAL A 382 1.46 16.79 3.97
N VAL A 383 2.64 16.44 3.47
CA VAL A 383 2.98 16.56 2.05
C VAL A 383 3.13 15.17 1.45
N ASP A 384 2.32 14.85 0.44
CA ASP A 384 2.53 13.71 -0.44
C ASP A 384 3.50 14.10 -1.56
N GLU A 385 4.71 13.55 -1.51
CA GLU A 385 5.76 13.83 -2.48
C GLU A 385 5.88 12.75 -3.56
N SER A 386 4.87 11.89 -3.76
CA SER A 386 4.99 10.71 -4.64
C SER A 386 5.50 11.01 -6.06
N ILE A 387 5.10 12.15 -6.64
CA ILE A 387 5.59 12.60 -7.96
C ILE A 387 6.97 13.23 -7.85
N GLY A 388 7.11 14.21 -6.95
CA GLY A 388 8.34 14.97 -6.78
C GLY A 388 9.50 14.06 -6.40
N ASN A 389 9.24 13.08 -5.53
CA ASN A 389 10.12 12.13 -4.90
C ASN A 389 11.32 12.77 -4.19
N PHE A 390 11.79 12.12 -3.13
CA PHE A 390 12.85 12.69 -2.30
C PHE A 390 14.22 12.85 -2.99
N ILE A 391 14.40 12.42 -4.24
CA ILE A 391 15.61 12.72 -5.02
C ILE A 391 15.51 14.10 -5.66
N ASN A 392 14.33 14.49 -6.18
CA ASN A 392 14.18 15.76 -6.88
C ASN A 392 13.65 16.89 -6.00
N VAL A 393 12.97 16.60 -4.88
CA VAL A 393 12.42 17.62 -3.98
C VAL A 393 12.80 17.33 -2.53
N ASN A 394 12.96 18.39 -1.73
CA ASN A 394 13.12 18.30 -0.28
C ASN A 394 12.00 19.09 0.40
N VAL A 395 10.86 18.42 0.63
CA VAL A 395 9.66 19.04 1.21
C VAL A 395 9.58 18.92 2.73
N LEU A 396 10.43 18.09 3.36
CA LEU A 396 10.40 17.85 4.80
C LEU A 396 10.55 19.14 5.64
N PRO A 397 11.36 20.16 5.26
CA PRO A 397 11.43 21.43 5.99
C PRO A 397 10.08 22.14 6.14
N PHE A 398 9.13 21.88 5.24
CA PHE A 398 7.79 22.50 5.23
C PHE A 398 6.70 21.58 5.81
N ALA A 399 7.03 20.33 6.13
CA ALA A 399 6.08 19.31 6.53
C ALA A 399 6.34 18.82 7.96
N ASP A 400 5.28 18.41 8.64
CA ASP A 400 5.36 17.62 9.88
C ASP A 400 5.46 16.13 9.56
N VAL A 401 4.78 15.69 8.49
CA VAL A 401 4.86 14.33 7.95
C VAL A 401 4.96 14.39 6.43
N VAL A 402 5.90 13.65 5.85
CA VAL A 402 5.99 13.44 4.40
C VAL A 402 5.53 12.03 4.10
N VAL A 403 4.57 11.88 3.18
CA VAL A 403 4.06 10.59 2.74
C VAL A 403 4.47 10.32 1.29
N SER A 404 4.67 9.06 0.95
CA SER A 404 5.06 8.67 -0.41
C SER A 404 4.46 7.33 -0.81
N SER A 405 4.05 7.23 -2.07
CA SER A 405 3.66 5.97 -2.70
C SER A 405 4.89 5.25 -3.27
N LEU A 406 5.41 4.29 -2.52
CA LEU A 406 6.57 3.49 -2.93
C LEU A 406 6.24 2.54 -4.10
N THR A 407 4.95 2.30 -4.36
CA THR A 407 4.42 1.55 -5.52
C THR A 407 4.87 2.13 -6.86
N LYS A 408 5.14 3.44 -6.94
CA LYS A 408 5.37 4.18 -8.18
C LYS A 408 6.83 4.07 -8.63
N ILE A 409 7.52 5.19 -8.78
CA ILE A 409 8.88 5.24 -9.32
C ILE A 409 9.90 4.61 -8.37
N PHE A 410 9.63 4.61 -7.05
CA PHE A 410 10.49 3.98 -6.05
C PHE A 410 10.66 2.48 -6.30
N SER A 411 9.55 1.75 -6.46
CA SER A 411 9.58 0.38 -6.96
C SER A 411 10.05 0.36 -8.42
N GLY A 412 9.32 1.01 -9.33
CA GLY A 412 9.68 1.09 -10.76
C GLY A 412 9.25 -0.11 -11.60
N ASP A 413 8.99 -1.28 -11.01
CA ASP A 413 8.71 -2.52 -11.75
C ASP A 413 7.22 -2.90 -11.83
N SER A 414 6.33 -2.08 -11.28
CA SER A 414 4.87 -2.28 -11.35
C SER A 414 4.37 -3.65 -10.86
N ASN A 415 5.05 -4.26 -9.88
CA ASN A 415 4.73 -5.60 -9.36
C ASN A 415 4.61 -5.67 -7.83
N VAL A 416 4.69 -4.54 -7.12
CA VAL A 416 4.60 -4.48 -5.66
C VAL A 416 4.02 -3.14 -5.22
N MET A 417 3.14 -3.18 -4.22
CA MET A 417 2.67 -1.96 -3.55
C MET A 417 3.54 -1.66 -2.32
N GLY A 418 3.64 -0.38 -2.00
CA GLY A 418 4.22 0.07 -0.75
C GLY A 418 3.93 1.55 -0.53
N GLY A 419 4.06 1.99 0.70
CA GLY A 419 4.02 3.39 1.09
C GLY A 419 4.96 3.68 2.23
N SER A 420 5.30 4.95 2.41
CA SER A 420 6.03 5.45 3.56
C SER A 420 5.39 6.67 4.17
N ALA A 421 5.55 6.81 5.48
CA ALA A 421 5.40 8.08 6.20
C ALA A 421 6.73 8.40 6.91
N VAL A 422 7.23 9.61 6.70
CA VAL A 422 8.46 10.14 7.30
C VAL A 422 8.08 11.26 8.25
N LEU A 423 8.41 11.12 9.54
CA LEU A 423 8.23 12.21 10.49
C LEU A 423 9.37 13.21 10.37
N ASN A 424 9.06 14.51 10.41
CA ASN A 424 10.08 15.53 10.51
C ASN A 424 10.66 15.57 11.93
N PRO A 425 11.95 15.21 12.16
CA PRO A 425 12.55 15.23 13.50
C PRO A 425 12.64 16.64 14.09
N ASN A 426 12.61 17.67 13.25
CA ASN A 426 12.64 19.08 13.64
C ASN A 426 11.22 19.69 13.69
N GLY A 427 10.18 18.91 13.39
CA GLY A 427 8.80 19.35 13.38
C GLY A 427 8.23 19.55 14.78
N ARG A 428 7.37 20.55 14.96
CA ARG A 428 6.77 20.90 16.25
C ARG A 428 6.02 19.74 16.90
N TYR A 429 5.38 18.88 16.10
CA TYR A 429 4.58 17.76 16.60
C TYR A 429 5.36 16.44 16.70
N TYR A 430 6.67 16.42 16.39
CA TYR A 430 7.47 15.20 16.28
C TYR A 430 7.30 14.27 17.48
N LYS A 431 7.50 14.78 18.70
CA LYS A 431 7.42 13.99 19.94
C LYS A 431 6.03 13.36 20.13
N ALA A 432 4.96 14.15 19.97
CA ALA A 432 3.60 13.66 20.13
C ALA A 432 3.24 12.60 19.07
N LEU A 433 3.64 12.83 17.80
CA LEU A 433 3.44 11.86 16.72
C LEU A 433 4.23 10.58 16.99
N LYS A 434 5.47 10.68 17.46
CA LYS A 434 6.33 9.53 17.81
C LYS A 434 5.73 8.70 18.94
N GLU A 435 5.21 9.34 19.99
CA GLU A 435 4.55 8.66 21.11
C GLU A 435 3.29 7.91 20.68
N VAL A 436 2.48 8.51 19.81
CA VAL A 436 1.30 7.84 19.24
C VAL A 436 1.73 6.67 18.35
N LEU A 437 2.69 6.87 17.46
CA LEU A 437 3.22 5.81 16.58
C LEU A 437 3.82 4.65 17.38
N HIS A 438 4.54 4.90 18.46
CA HIS A 438 5.08 3.85 19.32
C HIS A 438 3.98 2.94 19.89
N ARG A 439 2.80 3.50 20.17
CA ARG A 439 1.65 2.76 20.72
C ARG A 439 0.75 2.14 19.65
N GLU A 440 0.67 2.75 18.49
CA GLU A 440 -0.42 2.50 17.52
C GLU A 440 0.04 1.89 16.20
N TYR A 441 1.33 1.98 15.87
CA TYR A 441 1.88 1.45 14.62
C TYR A 441 1.93 -0.08 14.65
N GLU A 442 1.38 -0.69 13.60
CA GLU A 442 1.50 -2.11 13.31
C GLU A 442 2.28 -2.27 12.00
N ASP A 443 3.36 -3.05 12.02
CA ASP A 443 4.10 -3.37 10.79
C ASP A 443 3.32 -4.39 9.95
N ASN A 444 2.32 -3.88 9.25
CA ASN A 444 1.47 -4.67 8.36
C ASN A 444 2.08 -4.91 6.98
N TYR A 445 3.32 -4.44 6.72
CA TYR A 445 3.92 -4.59 5.41
C TYR A 445 4.43 -6.02 5.21
N TRP A 446 3.86 -6.71 4.23
CA TRP A 446 4.14 -8.13 4.02
C TRP A 446 5.60 -8.38 3.64
N VAL A 447 6.15 -9.46 4.17
CA VAL A 447 7.57 -9.81 4.10
C VAL A 447 8.06 -10.04 2.68
N GLU A 448 7.30 -10.72 1.81
CA GLU A 448 7.67 -10.92 0.42
C GLU A 448 7.56 -9.62 -0.38
N ASP A 449 6.56 -8.78 -0.08
CA ASP A 449 6.44 -7.47 -0.71
C ASP A 449 7.62 -6.57 -0.31
N ALA A 450 8.07 -6.62 0.95
CA ALA A 450 9.25 -5.89 1.39
C ALA A 450 10.53 -6.33 0.68
N LEU A 451 10.69 -7.64 0.42
CA LEU A 451 11.83 -8.18 -0.35
C LEU A 451 11.81 -7.69 -1.81
N VAL A 452 10.64 -7.76 -2.45
CA VAL A 452 10.48 -7.28 -3.84
C VAL A 452 10.71 -5.77 -3.90
N LEU A 453 10.13 -4.98 -2.99
CA LEU A 453 10.33 -3.54 -2.95
C LEU A 453 11.80 -3.16 -2.71
N GLU A 454 12.48 -3.88 -1.82
CA GLU A 454 13.91 -3.67 -1.58
C GLU A 454 14.71 -3.91 -2.86
N ARG A 455 14.48 -5.03 -3.57
CA ARG A 455 15.16 -5.33 -4.82
C ARG A 455 14.90 -4.26 -5.87
N ASN A 456 13.64 -3.96 -6.12
CA ASN A 456 13.24 -3.03 -7.18
C ASN A 456 13.73 -1.60 -6.90
N SER A 457 13.94 -1.22 -5.64
CA SER A 457 14.40 0.14 -5.30
C SER A 457 15.91 0.35 -5.35
N ARG A 458 16.71 -0.68 -5.68
CA ARG A 458 18.19 -0.57 -5.68
C ARG A 458 18.73 0.43 -6.70
N ASP A 459 18.16 0.48 -7.89
CA ASP A 459 18.54 1.41 -8.96
C ASP A 459 17.75 2.73 -8.94
N PHE A 460 16.91 2.95 -7.92
CA PHE A 460 16.01 4.11 -7.82
C PHE A 460 16.68 5.45 -8.13
N VAL A 461 17.85 5.74 -7.55
CA VAL A 461 18.59 6.99 -7.79
C VAL A 461 18.97 7.14 -9.27
N SER A 462 19.58 6.11 -9.85
CA SER A 462 20.00 6.13 -11.26
C SER A 462 18.79 6.19 -12.21
N ARG A 463 17.69 5.56 -11.82
CA ARG A 463 16.42 5.58 -12.55
C ARG A 463 15.82 6.98 -12.57
N ILE A 464 15.82 7.69 -11.44
CA ILE A 464 15.35 9.09 -11.39
C ILE A 464 16.19 9.98 -12.31
N HIS A 465 17.52 9.88 -12.29
CA HIS A 465 18.34 10.67 -13.21
C HIS A 465 18.01 10.41 -14.68
N ARG A 466 17.78 9.15 -15.06
CA ARG A 466 17.36 8.77 -16.43
C ARG A 466 15.97 9.30 -16.75
N ILE A 467 15.01 9.17 -15.84
CA ILE A 467 13.63 9.68 -16.00
C ILE A 467 13.65 11.20 -16.17
N ASN A 468 14.42 11.93 -15.37
CA ASN A 468 14.52 13.39 -15.47
C ASN A 468 15.07 13.80 -16.84
N ALA A 469 16.18 13.20 -17.27
CA ALA A 469 16.79 13.48 -18.58
C ALA A 469 15.85 13.16 -19.76
N HIS A 470 15.15 12.01 -19.70
CA HIS A 470 14.18 11.64 -20.73
C HIS A 470 12.95 12.54 -20.73
N THR A 471 12.45 12.91 -19.55
CA THR A 471 11.30 13.81 -19.41
C THR A 471 11.65 15.18 -19.98
N GLU A 472 12.82 15.73 -19.67
CA GLU A 472 13.29 17.01 -20.23
C GLU A 472 13.38 16.95 -21.76
N ALA A 473 13.98 15.89 -22.31
CA ALA A 473 14.06 15.69 -23.75
C ALA A 473 12.68 15.54 -24.40
N ALA A 474 11.77 14.78 -23.79
CA ALA A 474 10.40 14.59 -24.26
C ALA A 474 9.61 15.91 -24.22
N THR A 475 9.70 16.67 -23.13
CA THR A 475 9.08 18.00 -23.02
C THR A 475 9.62 18.93 -24.09
N LYS A 476 10.94 18.99 -24.30
CA LYS A 476 11.54 19.81 -25.37
C LYS A 476 11.05 19.42 -26.75
N PHE A 477 10.95 18.11 -27.03
CA PHE A 477 10.42 17.59 -28.28
C PHE A 477 8.95 17.99 -28.48
N LEU A 478 8.10 17.79 -27.46
CA LEU A 478 6.68 18.15 -27.50
C LEU A 478 6.49 19.66 -27.70
N LYS A 479 7.26 20.52 -27.01
CA LYS A 479 7.29 21.99 -27.22
C LYS A 479 7.60 22.40 -28.66
N SER A 480 8.38 21.60 -29.37
CA SER A 480 8.79 21.87 -30.76
C SER A 480 7.92 21.15 -31.80
N SER A 481 6.97 20.33 -31.37
CA SER A 481 6.13 19.51 -32.24
C SER A 481 4.87 20.26 -32.69
N PRO A 482 4.29 19.91 -33.86
CA PRO A 482 3.00 20.47 -34.28
C PRO A 482 1.89 20.20 -33.25
N LEU A 483 1.01 21.19 -33.06
CA LEU A 483 -0.08 21.24 -32.07
C LEU A 483 -0.93 19.96 -31.97
N ASP A 484 -1.17 19.26 -33.07
CA ASP A 484 -2.00 18.05 -33.10
C ASP A 484 -1.37 16.88 -32.33
N LEU A 485 -0.04 16.76 -32.34
CA LEU A 485 0.69 15.75 -31.56
C LEU A 485 0.66 16.04 -30.06
N VAL A 486 0.69 17.33 -29.68
CA VAL A 486 0.61 17.76 -28.27
C VAL A 486 -0.80 17.59 -27.72
N ARG A 487 -1.84 17.92 -28.50
CA ARG A 487 -3.24 17.70 -28.09
C ARG A 487 -3.57 16.23 -27.86
N ILE A 488 -3.10 15.34 -28.74
CA ILE A 488 -3.30 13.89 -28.62
C ILE A 488 -2.54 13.29 -27.42
N ALA A 489 -1.35 13.79 -27.12
CA ALA A 489 -0.51 13.24 -26.05
C ALA A 489 -0.93 13.67 -24.64
N VAL A 490 -1.55 14.85 -24.47
CA VAL A 490 -1.74 15.45 -23.14
C VAL A 490 -3.19 15.85 -22.82
N GLY A 491 -4.14 15.71 -23.76
CA GLY A 491 -5.57 15.92 -23.49
C GLY A 491 -5.95 17.35 -23.09
N LEU A 492 -5.13 18.34 -23.47
CA LEU A 492 -5.34 19.76 -23.15
C LEU A 492 -5.77 20.53 -24.40
N GLU A 493 -6.69 21.50 -24.24
CA GLU A 493 -7.16 22.35 -25.33
C GLU A 493 -6.10 23.38 -25.78
N GLU A 494 -5.24 23.84 -24.87
CA GLU A 494 -4.16 24.81 -25.12
C GLU A 494 -2.78 24.35 -24.62
N GLU A 495 -1.75 24.48 -25.48
CA GLU A 495 -0.36 24.09 -25.25
C GLU A 495 0.32 24.90 -24.13
N LYS A 496 0.03 26.21 -24.04
CA LYS A 496 0.69 27.14 -23.10
C LYS A 496 0.52 26.70 -21.64
N ASP A 497 -0.63 26.13 -21.30
CA ASP A 497 -0.95 25.71 -19.95
C ASP A 497 -0.05 24.58 -19.45
N LEU A 498 0.25 23.58 -20.28
CA LEU A 498 1.14 22.50 -19.88
C LEU A 498 2.57 22.98 -19.70
N LEU A 499 3.06 23.80 -20.63
CA LEU A 499 4.45 24.26 -20.62
C LEU A 499 4.72 25.17 -19.42
N ILE A 500 3.78 26.08 -19.13
CA ILE A 500 3.83 26.92 -17.94
C ILE A 500 3.73 26.06 -16.67
N ARG A 501 2.89 25.02 -16.64
CA ARG A 501 2.80 24.11 -15.49
C ARG A 501 4.08 23.30 -15.28
N LEU A 502 4.68 22.77 -16.34
CA LEU A 502 5.96 22.05 -16.29
C LEU A 502 7.10 22.97 -15.85
N GLU A 503 7.16 24.19 -16.37
CA GLU A 503 8.16 25.19 -15.96
C GLU A 503 7.97 25.59 -14.49
N ARG A 504 6.74 25.87 -14.06
CA ARG A 504 6.44 26.15 -12.65
C ARG A 504 6.74 24.98 -11.74
N ALA A 505 6.42 23.75 -12.15
CA ALA A 505 6.75 22.55 -11.38
C ALA A 505 8.27 22.36 -11.28
N LEU A 506 9.01 22.62 -12.37
CA LEU A 506 10.47 22.55 -12.39
C LEU A 506 11.09 23.64 -11.51
N GLU A 507 10.62 24.88 -11.61
CA GLU A 507 11.08 26.01 -10.79
C GLU A 507 10.75 25.77 -9.31
N ALA A 508 9.52 25.34 -9.00
CA ALA A 508 9.11 25.00 -7.66
C ALA A 508 9.95 23.84 -7.10
N ALA A 509 10.15 22.77 -7.88
CA ALA A 509 11.04 21.68 -7.52
C ALA A 509 12.45 22.19 -7.26
N GLN A 510 13.03 23.04 -8.13
CA GLN A 510 14.35 23.65 -7.91
C GLN A 510 14.43 24.51 -6.65
N ASN A 511 13.35 25.19 -6.29
CA ASN A 511 13.29 26.01 -5.09
C ASN A 511 13.25 25.16 -3.81
N VAL A 512 12.58 24.01 -3.83
CA VAL A 512 12.57 23.06 -2.71
C VAL A 512 13.64 21.97 -2.80
N ALA A 513 14.35 21.82 -3.91
CA ALA A 513 15.36 20.78 -4.11
C ALA A 513 16.69 21.10 -3.40
N ARG A 514 16.94 22.38 -3.06
CA ARG A 514 18.25 22.83 -2.59
C ARG A 514 18.58 22.21 -1.22
N PRO A 515 19.64 21.38 -1.12
CA PRO A 515 20.36 21.28 0.13
C PRO A 515 21.28 22.51 0.23
N ASN A 516 21.32 23.16 1.38
CA ASN A 516 22.54 23.85 1.78
C ASN A 516 23.60 22.81 2.14
#